data_AF-A0A495JA17-F1
#
_entry.id   AF-A0A495JA17-F1
#
_cell.length_a   1.000
_cell.length_b   1.000
_cell.length_c   1.000
_cell.angle_alpha   90.00
_cell.angle_beta   90.00
_cell.angle_gamma   90.00
#
_symmetry.space_group_name_H-M   'P 1'
#
loop_
_entity.id
_entity.type
_entity.pdbx_description
1 polymer ?
#
loop_
_entity_poly.entity_id
_entity_poly.type
_entity_poly.pdbx_seq_one_letter_code
_entity_poly.pdbx_strand_id
1 'polypeptide(L)'
;MRIKTILLIVVTILLTVIIMQNNQEVTFSILFWNPRFSILILTAVIAVTSLLIGIQIGRPRKAKFDESHPSMDNPTGTKNPPLTDEDREYIK
;
A
#
# COMPACT_ATOMS: atom_id res chain seq x y z
N MET A 1 17.26 -7.77 -33.96
CA MET A 1 16.84 -7.33 -32.61
C MET A 1 17.06 -5.83 -32.49
N ARG A 2 16.11 -5.06 -31.94
CA ARG A 2 16.33 -3.63 -31.67
C ARG A 2 17.43 -3.50 -30.61
N ILE A 3 18.26 -2.46 -30.67
CA ILE A 3 19.34 -2.22 -29.69
C ILE A 3 18.83 -2.28 -28.24
N LYS A 4 17.61 -1.79 -28.01
CA LYS A 4 16.91 -1.83 -26.71
C LYS A 4 16.70 -3.26 -26.19
N THR A 5 16.39 -4.21 -27.08
CA THR A 5 16.19 -5.62 -26.72
C THR A 5 17.51 -6.30 -26.35
N ILE A 6 18.57 -6.04 -27.12
CA ILE A 6 19.91 -6.58 -26.83
C ILE A 6 20.39 -6.06 -25.47
N LEU A 7 20.24 -4.76 -25.23
CA LEU A 7 20.61 -4.13 -23.96
C LEU A 7 19.82 -4.74 -22.79
N LEU A 8 18.50 -4.93 -22.94
CA LEU A 8 17.66 -5.55 -21.91
C LEU A 8 18.11 -6.98 -21.60
N ILE A 9 18.43 -7.78 -22.62
CA ILE A 9 18.94 -9.15 -22.43
C ILE A 9 20.27 -9.13 -21.66
N VAL A 10 21.22 -8.29 -22.06
CA VAL A 10 22.53 -8.18 -21.40
C VAL A 10 22.37 -7.77 -19.93
N VAL A 11 21.54 -6.77 -19.66
CA VAL A 11 21.23 -6.33 -18.27
C VAL A 11 20.61 -7.45 -17.47
N THR A 12 19.68 -8.21 -18.05
CA THR A 12 19.01 -9.33 -17.36
C THR A 12 19.99 -10.44 -17.00
N ILE A 13 20.89 -10.80 -17.92
CA ILE A 13 21.93 -11.80 -17.67
C ILE A 13 22.87 -11.33 -16.57
N LEU A 14 23.37 -10.09 -16.65
CA LEU A 14 24.25 -9.51 -15.64
C LEU A 14 23.58 -9.48 -14.26
N LEU A 15 22.34 -9.03 -14.19
CA LEU A 15 21.56 -9.02 -12.95
C LEU A 15 21.44 -10.42 -12.35
N THR A 16 21.13 -11.42 -13.18
CA THR A 16 20.99 -12.81 -12.75
C THR A 16 22.31 -13.34 -12.17
N VAL A 17 23.43 -13.07 -12.83
CA VAL A 17 24.76 -13.47 -12.35
C VAL A 17 25.09 -12.81 -11.00
N ILE A 18 24.84 -11.51 -10.86
CA ILE A 18 25.06 -10.79 -9.60
C ILE A 18 24.23 -11.40 -8.46
N ILE A 19 22.96 -11.69 -8.72
CA ILE A 19 22.07 -12.34 -7.74
C ILE A 19 22.63 -13.71 -7.33
N MET A 20 23.03 -14.55 -8.29
CA MET A 20 23.61 -15.87 -7.99
C MET A 20 24.91 -15.76 -7.17
N GLN A 21 25.78 -14.79 -7.50
CA GLN A 21 27.04 -14.59 -6.80
C GLN A 21 26.85 -14.08 -5.36
N ASN A 22 25.80 -13.32 -5.09
CA ASN A 22 25.51 -12.75 -3.76
C ASN A 22 24.49 -13.57 -2.97
N ASN A 23 24.20 -14.81 -3.41
CA ASN A 23 23.22 -15.68 -2.77
C ASN A 23 23.82 -16.40 -1.54
N GLN A 24 24.21 -15.63 -0.53
CA GLN A 24 24.75 -16.19 0.71
C GLN A 24 23.65 -16.78 1.58
N GLU A 25 23.93 -17.94 2.19
CA GLU A 25 23.03 -18.60 3.12
C GLU A 25 23.10 -17.96 4.52
N VAL A 26 21.94 -17.74 5.12
CA VAL A 26 21.76 -17.29 6.50
C VAL A 26 20.95 -18.36 7.23
N THR A 27 21.44 -18.77 8.39
CA THR A 27 20.76 -19.75 9.24
C THR A 27 19.95 -19.03 10.30
N PHE A 28 18.67 -19.38 10.42
CA PHE A 28 17.79 -18.87 11.46
C PHE A 28 17.67 -19.91 12.54
N SER A 29 17.85 -19.53 13.80
CA SER A 29 17.52 -20.40 14.93
C SER A 29 16.14 -20.02 15.45
N ILE A 30 15.15 -20.88 15.24
CA ILE A 30 13.77 -20.68 15.66
C ILE A 30 13.37 -21.87 16.55
N LEU A 31 13.37 -21.65 17.86
CA LEU A 31 13.16 -22.67 18.89
C LEU A 31 14.08 -23.90 18.72
N PHE A 32 13.61 -24.93 18.02
CA PHE A 32 14.31 -26.20 17.76
C PHE A 32 14.63 -26.42 16.28
N TRP A 33 14.31 -25.46 15.42
CA TRP A 33 14.47 -25.56 13.98
C TRP A 33 15.53 -24.57 13.50
N ASN A 34 16.42 -25.04 12.61
CA ASN A 34 17.48 -24.26 12.00
C ASN A 34 17.35 -24.17 10.47
N PRO A 35 16.27 -23.55 9.93
CA PRO A 35 16.13 -23.42 8.48
C PRO A 35 17.20 -22.47 7.92
N ARG A 36 17.67 -22.80 6.71
CA ARG A 36 18.63 -22.00 5.95
C ARG A 36 17.92 -21.32 4.81
N PHE A 37 18.10 -20.01 4.71
CA PHE A 37 17.52 -19.19 3.64
C PHE A 37 18.61 -18.33 3.03
N SER A 38 18.41 -17.94 1.77
CA SER A 38 19.23 -16.89 1.18
C SER A 38 18.96 -15.54 1.85
N ILE A 39 20.03 -14.78 2.12
CA ILE A 39 19.93 -13.40 2.60
C ILE A 39 19.11 -12.52 1.64
N LEU A 40 19.12 -12.82 0.34
CA LEU A 40 18.38 -12.08 -0.68
C LEU A 40 16.87 -12.31 -0.51
N ILE A 41 16.45 -13.56 -0.32
CA ILE A 41 15.04 -13.92 -0.09
C ILE A 41 14.55 -13.29 1.20
N LEU A 42 15.34 -13.41 2.27
CA LEU A 42 15.03 -12.79 3.55
C LEU A 42 14.80 -11.28 3.41
N THR A 43 15.74 -10.58 2.78
CA THR A 43 15.68 -9.12 2.63
C THR A 43 14.48 -8.71 1.78
N ALA A 44 14.17 -9.45 0.72
CA ALA A 44 12.99 -9.20 -0.11
C ALA A 44 11.69 -9.36 0.70
N VAL A 45 11.57 -10.42 1.50
CA VAL A 45 10.39 -10.65 2.35
C VAL A 45 10.25 -9.54 3.40
N ILE A 46 11.34 -9.13 4.04
CA ILE A 46 11.32 -8.02 5.02
C ILE A 46 10.95 -6.69 4.36
N ALA A 47 11.48 -6.42 3.17
CA ALA A 47 11.16 -5.20 2.42
C ALA A 47 9.68 -5.15 2.03
N VAL A 48 9.12 -6.25 1.52
CA VAL A 48 7.70 -6.32 1.15
C VAL A 48 6.80 -6.21 2.39
N THR A 49 7.10 -6.95 3.45
CA THR A 49 6.29 -6.93 4.67
C THR A 49 6.32 -5.55 5.36
N SER A 50 7.48 -4.91 5.44
CA SER A 50 7.60 -3.56 5.99
C SER A 50 6.89 -2.51 5.13
N LEU A 51 6.93 -2.64 3.80
CA LEU A 51 6.17 -1.78 2.88
C LEU A 51 4.66 -1.94 3.11
N LEU A 52 4.15 -3.17 3.20
CA LEU A 52 2.72 -3.43 3.44
C LEU A 52 2.26 -2.85 4.79
N ILE A 53 3.04 -3.05 5.85
CA ILE A 53 2.77 -2.47 7.17
C ILE A 53 2.79 -0.94 7.08
N GLY A 54 3.80 -0.36 6.42
CA GLY A 54 3.93 1.08 6.23
C GLY A 54 2.76 1.68 5.47
N ILE A 55 2.27 1.02 4.42
CA ILE A 55 1.07 1.44 3.68
C ILE A 55 -0.16 1.39 4.58
N GLN A 56 -0.33 0.32 5.37
CA GLN A 56 -1.50 0.16 6.22
C GLN A 56 -1.55 1.21 7.34
N ILE A 57 -0.40 1.50 7.97
CA ILE A 57 -0.28 2.52 9.02
C ILE A 57 -0.37 3.93 8.42
N GLY A 58 0.30 4.15 7.30
CA GLY A 58 0.38 5.45 6.63
C GLY A 58 -0.88 5.83 5.86
N ARG A 59 -1.86 4.93 5.70
CA ARG A 59 -3.10 5.21 4.97
C ARG A 59 -3.89 6.30 5.69
N PRO A 60 -4.00 7.53 5.14
CA PRO A 60 -4.75 8.58 5.78
C PRO A 60 -6.21 8.12 5.89
N ARG A 61 -6.73 8.05 7.11
CA ARG A 61 -8.17 7.86 7.30
C ARG A 61 -8.86 9.09 6.74
N LYS A 62 -9.86 8.87 5.87
CA LYS A 62 -10.73 9.96 5.42
C LYS A 62 -11.25 10.68 6.67
N ALA A 63 -11.04 12.00 6.73
CA ALA A 63 -11.66 12.81 7.76
C ALA A 63 -13.17 12.54 7.70
N LYS A 64 -13.73 12.02 8.79
CA LYS A 64 -15.17 12.00 8.95
C LYS A 64 -15.55 13.45 9.22
N PHE A 65 -16.13 14.11 8.22
CA PHE A 65 -16.83 15.36 8.47
C PHE A 65 -18.01 15.00 9.35
N ASP A 66 -18.00 15.51 10.57
CA ASP A 66 -19.13 15.38 11.47
C ASP A 66 -20.17 16.42 11.02
N GLU A 67 -21.28 15.96 10.47
CA GLU A 67 -22.38 16.82 10.00
C GLU A 67 -23.06 17.57 11.16
N SER A 68 -22.77 17.20 12.42
CA SER A 68 -23.24 17.90 13.61
C SER A 68 -22.45 19.16 13.96
N HIS A 69 -21.32 19.41 13.33
CA HIS A 69 -20.55 20.62 13.60
C HIS A 69 -20.95 21.76 12.65
N PRO A 70 -21.18 22.98 13.19
CA PRO A 70 -21.42 24.16 12.38
C PRO A 70 -20.33 24.34 11.33
N SER A 71 -20.71 24.36 10.06
CA SER A 71 -19.83 24.64 8.92
C SER A 71 -20.34 25.87 8.17
N MET A 72 -19.56 26.41 7.23
CA MET A 72 -20.02 27.52 6.38
C MET A 72 -21.32 27.16 5.61
N ASP A 73 -21.51 25.88 5.30
CA ASP A 73 -22.67 25.37 4.56
C ASP A 73 -23.81 24.90 5.48
N ASN A 74 -23.54 24.64 6.76
CA ASN A 74 -24.54 24.27 7.78
C ASN A 74 -24.25 25.00 9.11
N PRO A 75 -24.58 26.30 9.23
CA PRO A 75 -24.22 27.12 10.39
C PRO A 75 -24.89 26.70 11.70
N THR A 76 -25.97 25.93 11.64
CA THR A 76 -26.68 25.41 12.82
C THR A 76 -26.21 24.02 13.26
N GLY A 77 -25.42 23.30 12.45
CA GLY A 77 -24.96 21.94 12.77
C GLY A 77 -26.09 20.92 12.94
N THR A 78 -27.30 21.26 12.51
CA THR A 78 -28.48 20.38 12.60
C THR A 78 -28.58 19.59 11.30
N LYS A 79 -28.92 18.30 11.40
CA LYS A 79 -29.27 17.50 10.21
C LYS A 79 -30.44 18.18 9.51
N ASN A 80 -30.28 18.46 8.21
CA ASN A 80 -31.35 19.06 7.42
C ASN A 80 -32.61 18.18 7.56
N PRO A 81 -33.74 18.73 8.01
CA PRO A 81 -34.98 17.97 8.05
C PRO A 81 -35.33 17.49 6.62
N PRO A 82 -35.98 16.33 6.48
CA PRO A 82 -36.45 15.89 5.18
C PRO A 82 -37.36 16.96 4.58
N LEU A 83 -37.28 17.15 3.25
CA LEU A 83 -38.13 18.11 2.53
C LEU A 83 -39.60 17.96 2.95
N THR A 84 -40.23 19.09 3.27
CA THR A 84 -41.66 19.21 3.56
C THR A 84 -42.48 18.79 2.34
N ASP A 85 -43.71 18.34 2.59
CA ASP A 85 -44.57 17.83 1.53
C ASP A 85 -44.90 18.90 0.47
N GLU A 86 -44.98 20.18 0.86
CA GLU A 86 -45.13 21.32 -0.04
C GLU A 86 -43.92 21.48 -0.98
N ASP A 87 -42.69 21.39 -0.46
CA ASP A 87 -41.47 21.54 -1.27
C ASP A 87 -41.29 20.39 -2.28
N ARG A 88 -41.83 19.21 -1.97
CA ARG A 88 -41.80 18.04 -2.87
C ARG A 88 -42.69 18.25 -4.09
N GLU A 89 -43.79 18.99 -3.94
CA GLU A 89 -44.71 19.28 -5.03
C GLU A 89 -44.11 20.28 -6.03
N TYR A 90 -43.25 21.20 -5.57
CA TYR A 90 -42.56 22.18 -6.41
C TYR A 90 -41.45 21.61 -7.31
N ILE A 91 -40.87 20.45 -6.97
CA ILE A 91 -39.77 19.83 -7.73
C ILE A 91 -40.29 18.82 -8.78
N LYS A 92 -41.60 18.56 -8.80
CA LYS A 92 -42.25 17.64 -9.75
C LYS A 92 -42.56 18.32 -11.08
#